data_AF-A0A0L0C3B9-F1
#
_entry.id   AF-A0A0L0C3B9-F1
#
_cell.length_a   1.000
_cell.length_b   1.000
_cell.length_c   1.000
_cell.angle_alpha   90.00
_cell.angle_beta   90.00
_cell.angle_gamma   90.00
#
_symmetry.space_group_name_H-M   'P 1'
#
loop_
_entity.id
_entity.type
_entity.pdbx_description
1 polymer ?
#
loop_
_entity_poly.entity_id
_entity_poly.type
_entity_poly.pdbx_seq_one_letter_code
_entity_poly.pdbx_strand_id
1 'polypeptide(L)'
;MEMLASTRNCIKFMQCLQPGMLTPGVQALVQTQQVRHRQTKHWAPKFKRLRKLKFVKMDLPDFHEKPNELPQDELKKRMKERGFYPPRPWLERPFHISCTGGIFEPYVPPEGDGKKSFISAAGAKQKFEFLEKKSKSMLAVRKIRSYEEEFDTDAFPSIAQDVYIEAHKFMAEKNKHQLREFVTERAYPEMMHNVKDKTIHWKFLKSLEPPRVVHARVTDIISKENLYAQVTVRFHTQQMLAIYDRFGRLMHGSEILAKDVLEYVVFEKHISNEYGKWRLHDKIIPDWLPPKQPALITYKLIEDAAPEQIDAGEETKQLKEGEKKLDAGSEAEQLPVSATTEKAAAKPNATAI
;
A
#
# COMPACT_ATOMS: atom_id res chain seq x y z
N MET A 1 51.97 8.44 -93.75
CA MET A 1 51.10 9.56 -93.31
C MET A 1 50.35 9.14 -92.04
N GLU A 2 50.89 9.24 -90.82
CA GLU A 2 51.93 10.17 -90.29
C GLU A 2 51.54 11.65 -90.48
N MET A 3 51.70 12.61 -89.56
CA MET A 3 52.37 12.76 -88.23
C MET A 3 51.65 13.93 -87.48
N LEU A 4 51.59 14.16 -86.16
CA LEU A 4 52.05 13.55 -84.87
C LEU A 4 50.82 13.47 -83.90
N ALA A 5 50.79 12.97 -82.65
CA ALA A 5 51.74 12.64 -81.56
C ALA A 5 52.20 13.79 -80.60
N SER A 6 52.33 13.47 -79.30
CA SER A 6 52.55 14.37 -78.14
C SER A 6 51.38 15.34 -77.79
N THR A 7 51.13 15.74 -76.53
CA THR A 7 51.90 15.60 -75.28
C THR A 7 51.13 14.93 -74.12
N ARG A 8 51.78 13.98 -73.45
CA ARG A 8 51.62 13.72 -72.00
C ARG A 8 52.87 14.28 -71.28
N ASN A 9 52.85 14.31 -69.94
CA ASN A 9 53.79 14.95 -68.99
C ASN A 9 53.27 16.31 -68.49
N CYS A 10 53.55 16.75 -67.26
CA CYS A 10 54.66 16.39 -66.36
C CYS A 10 54.29 15.64 -65.07
N ILE A 11 55.33 15.08 -64.43
CA ILE A 11 55.30 14.23 -63.24
C ILE A 11 56.19 14.88 -62.15
N LYS A 12 55.76 14.83 -60.87
CA LYS A 12 56.53 15.04 -59.62
C LYS A 12 57.56 16.20 -59.55
N PHE A 13 57.23 17.27 -58.83
CA PHE A 13 58.18 18.11 -58.06
C PHE A 13 57.35 18.75 -56.91
N MET A 14 57.64 18.63 -55.61
CA MET A 14 58.68 17.87 -54.89
C MET A 14 58.12 17.15 -53.65
N GLN A 15 58.72 16.00 -53.32
CA GLN A 15 58.80 15.54 -51.92
C GLN A 15 60.09 16.10 -51.31
N CYS A 16 60.04 17.27 -50.64
CA CYS A 16 61.04 17.67 -49.64
C CYS A 16 60.62 18.98 -48.94
N LEU A 17 60.07 18.86 -47.73
CA LEU A 17 60.11 19.88 -46.68
C LEU A 17 60.05 19.12 -45.35
N GLN A 18 61.06 19.33 -44.49
CA GLN A 18 61.23 18.52 -43.27
C GLN A 18 60.23 18.93 -42.18
N PRO A 19 59.81 18.00 -41.31
CA PRO A 19 58.96 18.30 -40.15
C PRO A 19 59.80 19.01 -39.07
N GLY A 20 60.00 20.34 -39.22
CA GLY A 20 60.96 21.07 -38.38
C GLY A 20 60.70 22.56 -38.12
N MET A 21 59.77 23.23 -38.82
CA MET A 21 59.39 24.61 -38.50
C MET A 21 57.88 24.85 -38.69
N LEU A 22 57.15 24.90 -37.57
CA LEU A 22 55.78 25.43 -37.51
C LEU A 22 55.81 26.79 -36.83
N THR A 23 55.32 27.82 -37.50
CA THR A 23 55.14 29.15 -36.92
C THR A 23 53.99 29.14 -35.91
N PRO A 24 54.15 29.74 -34.72
CA PRO A 24 53.09 29.79 -33.70
C PRO A 24 52.00 30.78 -34.13
N GLY A 25 50.87 30.28 -34.65
CA GLY A 25 49.75 31.15 -35.02
C GLY A 25 48.48 30.46 -35.55
N VAL A 26 48.54 29.24 -36.09
CA VAL A 26 47.40 28.63 -36.83
C VAL A 26 46.85 27.35 -36.18
N GLN A 27 46.98 27.19 -34.85
CA GLN A 27 46.45 26.02 -34.13
C GLN A 27 44.96 26.13 -33.72
N ALA A 28 44.31 27.28 -33.94
CA ALA A 28 42.99 27.57 -33.36
C ALA A 28 41.76 27.15 -34.20
N LEU A 29 41.92 26.78 -35.47
CA LEU A 29 40.79 26.58 -36.41
C LEU A 29 40.53 25.11 -36.84
N VAL A 30 41.20 24.14 -36.23
CA VAL A 30 40.94 22.70 -36.47
C VAL A 30 40.49 22.01 -35.19
N GLN A 31 39.42 22.54 -34.57
CA GLN A 31 38.54 21.71 -33.76
C GLN A 31 37.83 20.71 -34.68
N THR A 32 38.45 19.56 -34.92
CA THR A 32 37.75 18.41 -35.52
C THR A 32 36.65 17.98 -34.58
N GLN A 33 35.44 18.54 -34.78
CA GLN A 33 34.23 18.09 -34.11
C GLN A 33 34.09 16.59 -34.38
N GLN A 34 34.30 15.76 -33.35
CA GLN A 34 34.32 14.30 -33.50
C GLN A 34 32.90 13.78 -33.75
N VAL A 35 32.43 13.90 -35.00
CA VAL A 35 31.19 13.31 -35.50
C VAL A 35 31.36 11.79 -35.48
N ARG A 36 31.07 11.19 -34.33
CA ARG A 36 31.12 9.73 -34.12
C ARG A 36 30.07 9.07 -35.02
N HIS A 37 30.49 8.67 -36.23
CA HIS A 37 29.69 7.90 -37.17
C HIS A 37 29.34 6.53 -36.55
N ARG A 38 28.24 6.47 -35.77
CA ARG A 38 27.65 5.23 -35.25
C ARG A 38 27.19 4.35 -36.42
N GLN A 39 28.08 3.48 -36.89
CA GLN A 39 27.82 2.56 -38.01
C GLN A 39 26.73 1.52 -37.72
N THR A 40 26.29 1.38 -36.46
CA THR A 40 25.13 0.55 -36.04
C THR A 40 23.77 1.03 -36.58
N LYS A 41 23.72 2.06 -37.43
CA LYS A 41 22.52 2.54 -38.13
C LYS A 41 22.55 2.12 -39.60
N HIS A 42 21.73 1.14 -39.98
CA HIS A 42 21.54 0.71 -41.38
C HIS A 42 21.38 1.92 -42.33
N TRP A 43 22.19 2.02 -43.38
CA TRP A 43 22.26 3.21 -44.22
C TRP A 43 20.96 3.51 -44.98
N ALA A 44 20.37 2.50 -45.65
CA ALA A 44 19.20 2.66 -46.53
C ALA A 44 18.03 3.49 -45.94
N PRO A 45 17.55 4.54 -46.63
CA PRO A 45 16.48 5.42 -46.14
C PRO A 45 15.15 4.72 -45.83
N LYS A 46 14.81 3.62 -46.51
CA LYS A 46 13.55 2.87 -46.31
C LYS A 46 13.31 2.47 -44.85
N PHE A 47 14.38 2.16 -44.12
CA PHE A 47 14.33 1.79 -42.71
C PHE A 47 14.31 3.00 -41.73
N LYS A 48 14.19 4.25 -42.20
CA LYS A 48 14.14 5.44 -41.32
C LYS A 48 12.85 5.48 -40.49
N ARG A 49 11.69 5.15 -41.06
CA ARG A 49 10.40 5.07 -40.34
C ARG A 49 10.43 3.98 -39.26
N LEU A 50 10.81 2.75 -39.63
CA LEU A 50 10.88 1.62 -38.68
C LEU A 50 11.89 1.87 -37.54
N ARG A 51 13.01 2.54 -37.81
CA ARG A 51 13.95 2.97 -36.75
C ARG A 51 13.39 4.06 -35.82
N LYS A 52 12.47 4.91 -36.27
CA LYS A 52 11.73 5.82 -35.36
C LYS A 52 10.74 5.02 -34.51
N LEU A 53 9.97 4.12 -35.13
CA LEU A 53 8.95 3.30 -34.47
C LEU A 53 9.52 2.31 -33.43
N LYS A 54 10.79 1.89 -33.55
CA LYS A 54 11.46 1.10 -32.49
C LYS A 54 11.53 1.83 -31.14
N PHE A 55 11.56 3.16 -31.13
CA PHE A 55 11.62 3.96 -29.91
C PHE A 55 10.24 4.58 -29.62
N VAL A 56 9.33 3.76 -29.10
CA VAL A 56 8.10 4.27 -28.50
C VAL A 56 8.48 4.98 -27.20
N LYS A 57 8.17 6.28 -27.11
CA LYS A 57 8.15 6.96 -25.82
C LYS A 57 6.90 6.49 -25.09
N MET A 58 7.10 5.88 -23.92
CA MET A 58 6.03 5.66 -22.95
C MET A 58 6.31 6.60 -21.79
N ASP A 59 5.30 7.34 -21.36
CA ASP A 59 5.38 8.15 -20.15
C ASP A 59 5.09 7.21 -18.97
N LEU A 60 6.09 6.99 -18.11
CA LEU A 60 5.93 6.10 -16.96
C LEU A 60 5.08 6.81 -15.89
N PRO A 61 4.19 6.08 -15.18
CA PRO A 61 3.61 6.58 -13.94
C PRO A 61 4.71 6.96 -12.95
N ASP A 62 4.50 8.02 -12.18
CA ASP A 62 5.26 8.20 -10.94
C ASP A 62 4.89 7.07 -9.96
N PHE A 63 5.89 6.57 -9.26
CA PHE A 63 5.78 5.51 -8.24
C PHE A 63 5.81 6.07 -6.81
N HIS A 64 6.13 7.36 -6.63
CA HIS A 64 6.12 8.06 -5.34
C HIS A 64 4.76 8.70 -5.02
N GLU A 65 3.95 9.03 -6.03
CA GLU A 65 2.56 9.47 -5.86
C GLU A 65 1.70 8.39 -5.19
N LYS A 66 1.19 8.64 -3.99
CA LYS A 66 0.21 7.75 -3.35
C LYS A 66 -1.19 8.11 -3.85
N PRO A 67 -2.00 7.18 -4.39
CA PRO A 67 -3.32 7.48 -4.95
C PRO A 67 -4.34 7.98 -3.92
N ASN A 68 -4.06 7.81 -2.63
CA ASN A 68 -4.89 8.29 -1.52
C ASN A 68 -4.63 9.78 -1.18
N GLU A 69 -3.52 10.35 -1.66
CA GLU A 69 -3.09 11.74 -1.38
C GLU A 69 -3.43 12.70 -2.54
N LEU A 70 -3.77 12.15 -3.71
CA LEU A 70 -4.18 12.93 -4.88
C LEU A 70 -5.63 13.44 -4.75
N PRO A 71 -5.95 14.67 -5.18
CA PRO A 71 -7.33 15.15 -5.24
C PRO A 71 -8.13 14.33 -6.26
N GLN A 72 -9.43 14.16 -5.97
CA GLN A 72 -10.28 13.20 -6.71
C GLN A 72 -10.36 13.47 -8.22
N ASP A 73 -10.23 14.74 -8.66
CA ASP A 73 -10.26 15.10 -10.08
C ASP A 73 -8.94 14.83 -10.82
N GLU A 74 -7.79 14.90 -10.13
CA GLU A 74 -6.53 14.39 -10.67
C GLU A 74 -6.55 12.86 -10.78
N LEU A 75 -7.13 12.17 -9.79
CA LEU A 75 -7.33 10.72 -9.88
C LEU A 75 -8.22 10.35 -11.08
N LYS A 76 -9.32 11.08 -11.32
CA LYS A 76 -10.16 10.93 -12.54
C LYS A 76 -9.37 11.23 -13.82
N LYS A 77 -8.48 12.23 -13.81
CA LYS A 77 -7.61 12.57 -14.95
C LYS A 77 -6.62 11.45 -15.24
N ARG A 78 -5.90 10.95 -14.23
CA ARG A 78 -4.95 9.82 -14.33
C ARG A 78 -5.66 8.54 -14.78
N MET A 79 -6.90 8.28 -14.34
CA MET A 79 -7.71 7.16 -14.85
C MET A 79 -8.00 7.29 -16.35
N LYS A 80 -8.43 8.48 -16.81
CA LYS A 80 -8.66 8.76 -18.24
C LYS A 80 -7.38 8.65 -19.07
N GLU A 81 -6.28 9.22 -18.62
CA GLU A 81 -4.96 9.14 -19.27
C GLU A 81 -4.47 7.69 -19.39
N ARG A 82 -4.73 6.85 -18.38
CA ARG A 82 -4.41 5.40 -18.38
C ARG A 82 -5.45 4.53 -19.12
N GLY A 83 -6.48 5.14 -19.72
CA GLY A 83 -7.56 4.42 -20.42
C GLY A 83 -8.47 3.57 -19.50
N PHE A 84 -8.46 3.82 -18.19
CA PHE A 84 -9.22 3.05 -17.22
C PHE A 84 -10.62 3.65 -17.04
N TYR A 85 -11.61 2.99 -17.64
CA TYR A 85 -13.03 3.35 -17.49
C TYR A 85 -13.55 2.94 -16.09
N PRO A 86 -14.53 3.66 -15.52
CA PRO A 86 -15.21 3.20 -14.32
C PRO A 86 -15.92 1.86 -14.60
N PRO A 87 -16.00 0.95 -13.61
CA PRO A 87 -16.77 -0.29 -13.75
C PRO A 87 -18.26 0.01 -13.99
N ARG A 88 -18.96 -0.91 -14.67
CA ARG A 88 -20.41 -0.79 -14.83
C ARG A 88 -21.10 -0.85 -13.46
N PRO A 89 -22.14 -0.02 -13.20
CA PRO A 89 -22.75 0.10 -11.88
C PRO A 89 -23.68 -1.07 -11.54
N TRP A 90 -24.21 -1.79 -12.54
CA TRP A 90 -24.91 -3.06 -12.32
C TRP A 90 -23.91 -4.22 -12.30
N LEU A 91 -24.09 -5.14 -11.36
CA LEU A 91 -23.22 -6.28 -11.14
C LEU A 91 -24.02 -7.58 -11.30
N GLU A 92 -23.88 -8.24 -12.46
CA GLU A 92 -24.64 -9.44 -12.84
C GLU A 92 -24.43 -10.63 -11.88
N ARG A 93 -23.27 -10.68 -11.22
CA ARG A 93 -22.93 -11.68 -10.20
C ARG A 93 -22.48 -10.96 -8.92
N PRO A 94 -23.24 -11.05 -7.80
CA PRO A 94 -22.81 -10.45 -6.54
C PRO A 94 -21.51 -11.10 -6.03
N PHE A 95 -20.68 -10.32 -5.35
CA PHE A 95 -19.50 -10.84 -4.66
C PHE A 95 -19.93 -11.65 -3.44
N HIS A 96 -19.56 -12.93 -3.40
CA HIS A 96 -19.71 -13.73 -2.18
C HIS A 96 -18.65 -13.31 -1.15
N ILE A 97 -19.11 -12.63 -0.11
CA ILE A 97 -18.30 -12.30 1.07
C ILE A 97 -18.31 -13.52 2.00
N SER A 98 -17.14 -13.96 2.46
CA SER A 98 -16.96 -15.13 3.36
C SER A 98 -16.42 -14.77 4.74
N CYS A 99 -15.89 -13.56 4.91
CA CYS A 99 -15.58 -12.96 6.20
C CYS A 99 -15.89 -11.47 6.21
N THR A 100 -16.00 -10.88 7.38
CA THR A 100 -16.26 -9.45 7.54
C THR A 100 -15.00 -8.60 7.33
N GLY A 101 -15.17 -7.27 7.32
CA GLY A 101 -14.04 -6.32 7.16
C GLY A 101 -13.38 -5.87 8.47
N GLY A 102 -13.90 -6.22 9.64
CA GLY A 102 -13.46 -5.64 10.92
C GLY A 102 -14.04 -6.37 12.14
N ILE A 103 -13.55 -6.07 13.35
CA ILE A 103 -14.16 -6.57 14.60
C ILE A 103 -15.38 -5.71 14.94
N PHE A 104 -16.51 -6.32 15.29
CA PHE A 104 -17.68 -5.63 15.83
C PHE A 104 -17.56 -5.43 17.33
N GLU A 105 -17.76 -4.19 17.81
CA GLU A 105 -17.61 -3.79 19.23
C GLU A 105 -16.37 -4.44 19.91
N PRO A 106 -15.12 -4.14 19.47
CA PRO A 106 -13.93 -4.84 19.94
C PRO A 106 -13.84 -4.88 21.47
N TYR A 107 -13.59 -6.07 22.01
CA TYR A 107 -13.46 -6.26 23.44
C TYR A 107 -12.26 -5.48 23.99
N VAL A 108 -12.50 -4.53 24.88
CA VAL A 108 -11.46 -3.79 25.60
C VAL A 108 -11.08 -4.56 26.88
N PRO A 109 -9.85 -5.09 27.01
CA PRO A 109 -9.43 -5.80 28.20
C PRO A 109 -9.27 -4.86 29.41
N PRO A 110 -9.78 -5.22 30.61
CA PRO A 110 -9.67 -4.37 31.79
C PRO A 110 -8.20 -4.21 32.21
N GLU A 111 -7.85 -2.99 32.59
CA GLU A 111 -6.54 -2.66 33.15
C GLU A 111 -6.25 -3.53 34.38
N GLY A 112 -5.23 -4.39 34.29
CA GLY A 112 -4.87 -5.32 35.35
C GLY A 112 -5.43 -6.74 35.24
N ASP A 113 -5.84 -7.22 34.05
CA ASP A 113 -6.14 -8.67 33.83
C ASP A 113 -4.90 -9.60 33.98
N GLY A 114 -3.74 -9.03 34.39
CA GLY A 114 -2.55 -9.73 34.93
C GLY A 114 -2.01 -9.17 36.27
N LYS A 115 -2.65 -8.15 36.88
CA LYS A 115 -2.32 -7.58 38.20
C LYS A 115 -3.58 -7.00 38.84
N LYS A 116 -4.12 -7.65 39.88
CA LYS A 116 -5.39 -7.28 40.56
C LYS A 116 -5.48 -5.76 40.81
N SER A 117 -6.34 -5.07 40.07
CA SER A 117 -6.49 -3.62 40.14
C SER A 117 -7.23 -3.17 41.40
N PHE A 118 -6.67 -2.17 42.09
CA PHE A 118 -7.29 -1.54 43.26
C PHE A 118 -8.57 -0.79 42.84
N ILE A 119 -9.54 -0.71 43.76
CA ILE A 119 -10.88 -0.20 43.45
C ILE A 119 -10.85 1.33 43.27
N SER A 120 -10.84 1.76 42.00
CA SER A 120 -10.93 3.17 41.59
C SER A 120 -12.29 3.48 40.95
N ALA A 121 -12.74 4.74 41.05
CA ALA A 121 -13.99 5.21 40.45
C ALA A 121 -14.04 5.06 38.92
N ALA A 122 -12.89 5.10 38.23
CA ALA A 122 -12.80 4.80 36.80
C ALA A 122 -13.17 3.33 36.51
N GLY A 123 -12.68 2.39 37.33
CA GLY A 123 -12.99 0.96 37.23
C GLY A 123 -14.47 0.64 37.52
N ALA A 124 -15.20 1.50 38.23
CA ALA A 124 -16.65 1.36 38.42
C ALA A 124 -17.41 1.64 37.10
N LYS A 125 -17.01 2.67 36.34
CA LYS A 125 -17.58 2.95 35.01
C LYS A 125 -17.30 1.81 34.04
N GLN A 126 -16.04 1.36 33.97
CA GLN A 126 -15.64 0.21 33.16
C GLN A 126 -16.48 -1.04 33.49
N LYS A 127 -16.71 -1.35 34.78
CA LYS A 127 -17.56 -2.48 35.22
C LYS A 127 -19.02 -2.36 34.76
N PHE A 128 -19.58 -1.15 34.71
CA PHE A 128 -20.94 -0.95 34.19
C PHE A 128 -21.00 -1.20 32.67
N GLU A 129 -20.04 -0.68 31.90
CA GLU A 129 -19.91 -0.99 30.47
C GLU A 129 -19.70 -2.48 30.21
N PHE A 130 -18.90 -3.18 31.03
CA PHE A 130 -18.73 -4.62 30.91
C PHE A 130 -20.03 -5.40 31.13
N LEU A 131 -20.93 -4.91 31.99
CA LEU A 131 -22.23 -5.56 32.22
C LEU A 131 -23.15 -5.44 31.00
N GLU A 132 -23.22 -4.25 30.38
CA GLU A 132 -23.97 -4.05 29.12
C GLU A 132 -23.34 -4.83 27.96
N LYS A 133 -22.01 -4.76 27.81
CA LYS A 133 -21.28 -5.52 26.78
C LYS A 133 -21.47 -7.03 26.96
N LYS A 134 -21.63 -7.52 28.20
CA LYS A 134 -21.92 -8.94 28.54
C LYS A 134 -23.37 -9.35 28.30
N SER A 135 -24.37 -8.47 28.54
CA SER A 135 -25.76 -8.80 28.21
C SER A 135 -25.97 -8.93 26.70
N LYS A 136 -25.37 -8.02 25.92
CA LYS A 136 -25.23 -8.14 24.45
C LYS A 136 -24.54 -9.44 24.04
N SER A 137 -23.46 -9.85 24.73
CA SER A 137 -22.78 -11.13 24.45
C SER A 137 -23.66 -12.36 24.74
N MET A 138 -24.50 -12.33 25.78
CA MET A 138 -25.43 -13.44 26.05
C MET A 138 -26.52 -13.54 24.97
N LEU A 139 -27.02 -12.41 24.47
CA LEU A 139 -27.95 -12.39 23.33
C LEU A 139 -27.29 -12.90 22.05
N ALA A 140 -26.02 -12.52 21.80
CA ALA A 140 -25.23 -13.04 20.69
C ALA A 140 -25.06 -14.57 20.77
N VAL A 141 -24.67 -15.13 21.92
CA VAL A 141 -24.55 -16.60 22.12
C VAL A 141 -25.88 -17.32 21.88
N ARG A 142 -27.01 -16.75 22.36
CA ARG A 142 -28.35 -17.32 22.06
C ARG A 142 -28.66 -17.32 20.56
N LYS A 143 -28.25 -16.28 19.83
CA LYS A 143 -28.40 -16.19 18.37
C LYS A 143 -27.42 -17.09 17.61
N ILE A 144 -26.25 -17.45 18.17
CA ILE A 144 -25.38 -18.50 17.60
C ILE A 144 -26.07 -19.86 17.73
N ARG A 145 -26.54 -20.21 18.94
CA ARG A 145 -27.21 -21.48 19.25
C ARG A 145 -28.53 -21.72 18.50
N SER A 146 -29.15 -20.69 17.90
CA SER A 146 -30.34 -20.85 17.07
C SER A 146 -30.06 -21.23 15.61
N TYR A 147 -28.79 -21.32 15.21
CA TYR A 147 -28.34 -21.82 13.90
C TYR A 147 -27.35 -22.99 14.04
N GLU A 148 -26.59 -23.05 15.14
CA GLU A 148 -25.59 -24.08 15.41
C GLU A 148 -25.90 -24.73 16.77
N GLU A 149 -26.70 -25.80 16.75
CA GLU A 149 -27.14 -26.50 17.99
C GLU A 149 -25.98 -27.12 18.78
N GLU A 150 -24.91 -27.52 18.09
CA GLU A 150 -23.67 -28.05 18.67
C GLU A 150 -22.81 -26.95 19.36
N PHE A 151 -23.15 -25.66 19.21
CA PHE A 151 -22.35 -24.58 19.79
C PHE A 151 -22.51 -24.47 21.32
N ASP A 152 -21.61 -25.13 22.04
CA ASP A 152 -21.43 -24.92 23.47
C ASP A 152 -20.30 -23.91 23.81
N THR A 153 -20.54 -23.08 24.84
CA THR A 153 -19.63 -22.03 25.29
C THR A 153 -18.41 -22.54 26.04
N ASP A 154 -18.50 -23.74 26.61
CA ASP A 154 -17.53 -24.30 27.55
C ASP A 154 -16.64 -25.33 26.82
N ALA A 155 -17.16 -25.96 25.76
CA ALA A 155 -16.40 -26.76 24.80
C ALA A 155 -15.64 -25.91 23.75
N PHE A 156 -16.23 -24.81 23.26
CA PHE A 156 -15.64 -23.97 22.19
C PHE A 156 -14.19 -23.48 22.44
N PRO A 157 -13.75 -23.11 23.67
CA PRO A 157 -12.37 -22.69 23.93
C PRO A 157 -11.30 -23.70 23.49
N SER A 158 -11.59 -25.00 23.57
CA SER A 158 -10.69 -26.07 23.13
C SER A 158 -10.57 -26.09 21.61
N ILE A 159 -11.70 -26.06 20.89
CA ILE A 159 -11.76 -25.99 19.42
C ILE A 159 -11.02 -24.75 18.91
N ALA A 160 -11.21 -23.61 19.57
CA ALA A 160 -10.50 -22.37 19.27
C ALA A 160 -8.98 -22.47 19.50
N GLN A 161 -8.55 -23.22 20.52
CA GLN A 161 -7.13 -23.48 20.77
C GLN A 161 -6.50 -24.34 19.67
N ASP A 162 -7.21 -25.38 19.22
CA ASP A 162 -6.73 -26.27 18.17
C ASP A 162 -6.64 -25.55 16.82
N VAL A 163 -7.68 -24.79 16.43
CA VAL A 163 -7.68 -23.91 15.24
C VAL A 163 -6.51 -22.90 15.29
N TYR A 164 -6.23 -22.31 16.46
CA TYR A 164 -5.09 -21.41 16.63
C TYR A 164 -3.75 -22.13 16.44
N ILE A 165 -3.59 -23.33 17.03
CA ILE A 165 -2.36 -24.13 16.91
C ILE A 165 -2.13 -24.57 15.46
N GLU A 166 -3.18 -25.02 14.76
CA GLU A 166 -3.09 -25.46 13.37
C GLU A 166 -2.83 -24.30 12.40
N ALA A 167 -3.48 -23.15 12.57
CA ALA A 167 -3.17 -21.95 11.79
C ALA A 167 -1.69 -21.55 11.91
N HIS A 168 -1.10 -21.59 13.11
CA HIS A 168 0.31 -21.24 13.29
C HIS A 168 1.29 -22.31 12.75
N LYS A 169 0.92 -23.60 12.79
CA LYS A 169 1.67 -24.68 12.09
C LYS A 169 1.70 -24.45 10.58
N PHE A 170 0.53 -24.30 9.95
CA PHE A 170 0.43 -24.13 8.49
C PHE A 170 1.03 -22.80 8.00
N MET A 171 1.05 -21.75 8.85
CA MET A 171 1.79 -20.52 8.61
C MET A 171 3.31 -20.75 8.59
N ALA A 172 3.86 -21.53 9.54
CA ALA A 172 5.29 -21.86 9.61
C ALA A 172 5.74 -22.73 8.42
N GLU A 173 4.94 -23.74 8.06
CA GLU A 173 5.12 -24.58 6.86
C GLU A 173 4.86 -23.83 5.54
N LYS A 174 4.21 -22.66 5.61
CA LYS A 174 3.74 -21.83 4.49
C LYS A 174 2.72 -22.54 3.57
N ASN A 175 1.97 -23.52 4.08
CA ASN A 175 0.93 -24.19 3.30
C ASN A 175 -0.31 -23.29 3.12
N LYS A 176 -0.31 -22.55 2.00
CA LYS A 176 -1.35 -21.58 1.63
C LYS A 176 -2.75 -22.17 1.46
N HIS A 177 -2.88 -23.47 1.24
CA HIS A 177 -4.18 -24.10 1.01
C HIS A 177 -4.87 -24.40 2.34
N GLN A 178 -4.23 -25.20 3.19
CA GLN A 178 -4.74 -25.52 4.53
C GLN A 178 -4.94 -24.25 5.38
N LEU A 179 -3.99 -23.30 5.35
CA LEU A 179 -4.09 -22.05 6.13
C LEU A 179 -5.38 -21.24 5.87
N ARG A 180 -5.97 -21.32 4.66
CA ARG A 180 -7.22 -20.61 4.31
C ARG A 180 -8.48 -21.24 4.89
N GLU A 181 -8.41 -22.48 5.35
CA GLU A 181 -9.53 -23.13 6.04
C GLU A 181 -9.63 -22.70 7.51
N PHE A 182 -8.49 -22.34 8.13
CA PHE A 182 -8.40 -21.95 9.54
C PHE A 182 -8.34 -20.43 9.77
N VAL A 183 -8.06 -19.64 8.74
CA VAL A 183 -7.87 -18.18 8.82
C VAL A 183 -8.78 -17.48 7.81
N THR A 184 -9.38 -16.34 8.20
CA THR A 184 -10.22 -15.55 7.30
C THR A 184 -9.41 -14.86 6.20
N GLU A 185 -10.11 -14.44 5.15
CA GLU A 185 -9.56 -13.69 4.02
C GLU A 185 -8.97 -12.34 4.45
N ARG A 186 -9.41 -11.81 5.62
CA ARG A 186 -8.86 -10.62 6.27
C ARG A 186 -7.59 -10.90 7.07
N ALA A 187 -7.57 -11.90 7.94
CA ALA A 187 -6.37 -12.23 8.73
C ALA A 187 -5.24 -12.83 7.89
N TYR A 188 -5.56 -13.53 6.79
CA TYR A 188 -4.57 -14.19 5.92
C TYR A 188 -3.46 -13.24 5.41
N PRO A 189 -3.75 -12.06 4.81
CA PRO A 189 -2.70 -11.12 4.42
C PRO A 189 -1.92 -10.56 5.62
N GLU A 190 -2.58 -10.26 6.75
CA GLU A 190 -1.91 -9.75 7.96
C GLU A 190 -0.92 -10.78 8.53
N MET A 191 -1.31 -12.05 8.62
CA MET A 191 -0.45 -13.16 9.07
C MET A 191 0.67 -13.50 8.09
N MET A 192 0.42 -13.46 6.78
CA MET A 192 1.41 -13.83 5.76
C MET A 192 2.35 -12.68 5.37
N HIS A 193 2.06 -11.44 5.79
CA HIS A 193 2.94 -10.29 5.60
C HIS A 193 4.31 -10.54 6.26
N ASN A 194 5.40 -10.18 5.58
CA ASN A 194 6.79 -10.44 5.99
C ASN A 194 7.22 -11.92 6.19
N VAL A 195 6.32 -12.92 6.13
CA VAL A 195 6.63 -14.35 6.31
C VAL A 195 7.35 -14.97 5.10
N LYS A 196 7.05 -14.48 3.88
CA LYS A 196 7.51 -15.07 2.61
C LYS A 196 9.00 -15.41 2.60
N ASP A 197 9.84 -14.45 2.99
CA ASP A 197 11.31 -14.49 2.87
C ASP A 197 12.01 -14.84 4.20
N LYS A 198 11.28 -15.43 5.17
CA LYS A 198 11.79 -15.80 6.50
C LYS A 198 11.46 -17.27 6.80
N THR A 199 12.18 -17.92 7.70
CA THR A 199 11.71 -19.19 8.30
C THR A 199 11.31 -18.96 9.74
N ILE A 200 10.21 -19.59 10.16
CA ILE A 200 9.58 -19.37 11.46
C ILE A 200 9.49 -20.71 12.16
N HIS A 201 10.16 -20.82 13.30
CA HIS A 201 10.03 -21.95 14.20
C HIS A 201 9.15 -21.48 15.37
N TRP A 202 7.86 -21.78 15.27
CA TRP A 202 6.88 -21.54 16.33
C TRP A 202 6.45 -22.88 16.92
N LYS A 203 6.38 -22.94 18.25
CA LYS A 203 5.97 -24.14 19.00
C LYS A 203 5.08 -23.73 20.17
N PHE A 204 3.88 -24.29 20.23
CA PHE A 204 3.03 -24.26 21.42
C PHE A 204 3.63 -25.21 22.47
N LEU A 205 3.77 -24.77 23.73
CA LEU A 205 4.22 -25.64 24.82
C LEU A 205 3.06 -26.11 25.70
N LYS A 206 2.32 -25.16 26.27
CA LYS A 206 1.19 -25.41 27.18
C LYS A 206 0.32 -24.18 27.33
N SER A 207 -0.94 -24.36 27.73
CA SER A 207 -1.71 -23.27 28.34
C SER A 207 -1.29 -23.10 29.81
N LEU A 208 -1.25 -21.87 30.31
CA LEU A 208 -0.97 -21.56 31.73
C LEU A 208 -2.28 -21.39 32.51
N GLU A 209 -3.24 -20.71 31.89
CA GLU A 209 -4.66 -20.72 32.28
C GLU A 209 -5.45 -21.39 31.13
N PRO A 210 -6.59 -22.06 31.40
CA PRO A 210 -7.45 -22.55 30.32
C PRO A 210 -7.97 -21.37 29.47
N PRO A 211 -8.13 -21.54 28.15
CA PRO A 211 -8.73 -20.52 27.30
C PRO A 211 -10.16 -20.22 27.74
N ARG A 212 -10.56 -18.95 27.71
CA ARG A 212 -11.93 -18.52 28.10
C ARG A 212 -12.57 -17.66 27.00
N VAL A 213 -13.83 -17.95 26.65
CA VAL A 213 -14.66 -17.01 25.88
C VAL A 213 -14.90 -15.77 26.74
N VAL A 214 -14.66 -14.59 26.18
CA VAL A 214 -14.81 -13.32 26.91
C VAL A 214 -15.94 -12.45 26.34
N HIS A 215 -16.11 -12.48 25.02
CA HIS A 215 -17.04 -11.61 24.30
C HIS A 215 -17.54 -12.33 23.05
N ALA A 216 -18.80 -12.07 22.67
CA ALA A 216 -19.41 -12.64 21.47
C ALA A 216 -20.31 -11.59 20.81
N ARG A 217 -20.30 -11.49 19.48
CA ARG A 217 -21.16 -10.60 18.69
C ARG A 217 -21.71 -11.35 17.49
N VAL A 218 -22.92 -10.98 17.06
CA VAL A 218 -23.54 -11.44 15.82
C VAL A 218 -24.13 -10.24 15.10
N THR A 219 -23.79 -10.07 13.82
CA THR A 219 -24.20 -8.93 12.99
C THR A 219 -24.55 -9.38 11.58
N ASP A 220 -25.48 -8.67 10.96
CA ASP A 220 -25.85 -8.79 9.55
C ASP A 220 -24.96 -7.91 8.63
N ILE A 221 -24.63 -8.43 7.44
CA ILE A 221 -23.91 -7.69 6.38
C ILE A 221 -24.73 -7.71 5.09
N ILE A 222 -25.00 -6.52 4.55
CA ILE A 222 -25.79 -6.24 3.33
C ILE A 222 -27.27 -6.64 3.46
N SER A 223 -27.57 -7.87 3.85
CA SER A 223 -28.92 -8.38 4.13
C SER A 223 -29.00 -9.00 5.52
N LYS A 224 -30.18 -8.92 6.14
CA LYS A 224 -30.48 -9.45 7.48
C LYS A 224 -30.29 -10.97 7.61
N GLU A 225 -30.24 -11.65 6.46
CA GLU A 225 -30.05 -13.09 6.32
C GLU A 225 -28.58 -13.49 6.41
N ASN A 226 -27.62 -12.63 6.02
CA ASN A 226 -26.19 -12.94 6.02
C ASN A 226 -25.54 -12.56 7.36
N LEU A 227 -25.53 -13.52 8.29
CA LEU A 227 -25.15 -13.32 9.69
C LEU A 227 -23.76 -13.86 10.00
N TYR A 228 -22.92 -12.98 10.53
CA TYR A 228 -21.55 -13.29 10.93
C TYR A 228 -21.48 -13.25 12.44
N ALA A 229 -20.93 -14.30 13.04
CA ALA A 229 -20.64 -14.35 14.46
C ALA A 229 -19.14 -14.18 14.69
N GLN A 230 -18.79 -13.33 15.65
CA GLN A 230 -17.43 -13.17 16.15
C GLN A 230 -17.39 -13.55 17.63
N VAL A 231 -16.42 -14.38 18.00
CA VAL A 231 -16.20 -14.84 19.38
C VAL A 231 -14.75 -14.57 19.75
N THR A 232 -14.53 -13.81 20.83
CA THR A 232 -13.19 -13.48 21.32
C THR A 232 -12.79 -14.44 22.44
N VAL A 233 -11.68 -15.15 22.26
CA VAL A 233 -11.12 -16.06 23.25
C VAL A 233 -9.83 -15.44 23.83
N ARG A 234 -9.73 -15.38 25.16
CA ARG A 234 -8.50 -15.01 25.85
C ARG A 234 -7.65 -16.25 26.03
N PHE A 235 -6.47 -16.25 25.42
CA PHE A 235 -5.42 -17.22 25.63
C PHE A 235 -4.39 -16.66 26.62
N HIS A 236 -4.01 -17.47 27.62
CA HIS A 236 -2.79 -17.24 28.39
C HIS A 236 -1.93 -18.50 28.31
N THR A 237 -0.94 -18.46 27.43
CA THR A 237 -0.23 -19.65 26.92
C THR A 237 1.28 -19.44 26.96
N GLN A 238 2.03 -20.52 27.06
CA GLN A 238 3.48 -20.51 26.97
C GLN A 238 3.90 -21.00 25.57
N GLN A 239 4.68 -20.20 24.88
CA GLN A 239 5.04 -20.39 23.47
C GLN A 239 6.55 -20.21 23.25
N MET A 240 7.09 -20.83 22.21
CA MET A 240 8.43 -20.57 21.69
C MET A 240 8.34 -20.01 20.27
N LEU A 241 9.19 -19.05 19.96
CA LEU A 241 9.23 -18.38 18.67
C LEU A 241 10.68 -18.00 18.34
N ALA A 242 11.20 -18.56 17.25
CA ALA A 242 12.41 -18.10 16.58
C ALA A 242 12.10 -17.74 15.13
N ILE A 243 12.49 -16.54 14.71
CA ILE A 243 12.34 -16.07 13.33
C ILE A 243 13.74 -15.91 12.74
N TYR A 244 14.00 -16.58 11.62
CA TYR A 244 15.25 -16.52 10.89
C TYR A 244 15.09 -15.79 9.55
N ASP A 245 16.15 -15.13 9.14
CA ASP A 245 16.30 -14.46 7.84
C ASP A 245 16.38 -15.45 6.68
N ARG A 246 16.28 -14.97 5.43
CA ARG A 246 16.50 -15.78 4.21
C ARG A 246 17.87 -16.49 4.17
N PHE A 247 18.84 -16.03 4.95
CA PHE A 247 20.17 -16.60 5.09
C PHE A 247 20.34 -17.48 6.36
N GLY A 248 19.23 -17.88 7.02
CA GLY A 248 19.27 -18.73 8.22
C GLY A 248 19.78 -18.05 9.50
N ARG A 249 19.98 -16.72 9.48
CA ARG A 249 20.42 -15.93 10.64
C ARG A 249 19.24 -15.60 11.55
N LEU A 250 19.39 -15.77 12.86
CA LEU A 250 18.35 -15.41 13.83
C LEU A 250 18.07 -13.90 13.81
N MET A 251 16.82 -13.51 13.53
CA MET A 251 16.36 -12.12 13.48
C MET A 251 15.72 -11.68 14.79
N HIS A 252 14.89 -12.55 15.37
CA HIS A 252 14.13 -12.27 16.58
C HIS A 252 13.74 -13.57 17.29
N GLY A 253 13.66 -13.50 18.63
CA GLY A 253 13.22 -14.61 19.47
C GLY A 253 14.33 -15.62 19.81
N SER A 254 13.93 -16.82 20.19
CA SER A 254 14.81 -17.94 20.55
C SER A 254 13.98 -19.23 20.53
N GLU A 255 14.57 -20.33 20.09
CA GLU A 255 13.91 -21.65 20.08
C GLU A 255 13.96 -22.33 21.46
N ILE A 256 14.84 -21.88 22.36
CA ILE A 256 15.02 -22.46 23.71
C ILE A 256 14.19 -21.72 24.76
N LEU A 257 14.04 -20.40 24.62
CA LEU A 257 13.36 -19.57 25.61
C LEU A 257 11.85 -19.56 25.40
N ALA A 258 11.16 -20.38 26.18
CA ALA A 258 9.74 -20.28 26.42
C ALA A 258 9.36 -18.86 26.91
N LYS A 259 8.26 -18.33 26.38
CA LYS A 259 7.71 -17.02 26.73
C LYS A 259 6.23 -17.14 27.05
N ASP A 260 5.80 -16.40 28.06
CA ASP A 260 4.40 -16.35 28.46
C ASP A 260 3.70 -15.26 27.67
N VAL A 261 2.60 -15.63 27.02
CA VAL A 261 1.88 -14.84 26.02
C VAL A 261 0.42 -14.73 26.47
N LEU A 262 -0.10 -13.51 26.50
CA LEU A 262 -1.50 -13.20 26.79
C LEU A 262 -2.08 -12.48 25.57
N GLU A 263 -3.07 -13.10 24.93
CA GLU A 263 -3.68 -12.61 23.69
C GLU A 263 -5.21 -12.76 23.73
N TYR A 264 -5.92 -11.85 23.08
CA TYR A 264 -7.36 -11.92 22.86
C TYR A 264 -7.60 -12.12 21.36
N VAL A 265 -7.83 -13.36 20.95
CA VAL A 265 -7.98 -13.74 19.54
C VAL A 265 -9.45 -13.75 19.17
N VAL A 266 -9.78 -13.15 18.02
CA VAL A 266 -11.14 -13.11 17.47
C VAL A 266 -11.27 -14.23 16.45
N PHE A 267 -12.23 -15.11 16.67
CA PHE A 267 -12.67 -16.12 15.70
C PHE A 267 -13.97 -15.66 15.07
N GLU A 268 -14.15 -15.95 13.78
CA GLU A 268 -15.35 -15.61 13.02
C GLU A 268 -15.90 -16.83 12.29
N LYS A 269 -17.23 -16.93 12.23
CA LYS A 269 -17.98 -17.87 11.39
C LYS A 269 -19.10 -17.11 10.67
N HIS A 270 -19.22 -17.31 9.36
CA HIS A 270 -20.44 -16.96 8.63
C HIS A 270 -21.49 -18.02 8.97
N ILE A 271 -22.43 -17.69 9.86
CA ILE A 271 -23.37 -18.64 10.46
C ILE A 271 -24.48 -19.04 9.51
N SER A 272 -24.89 -18.14 8.62
CA SER A 272 -25.94 -18.42 7.62
C SER A 272 -25.51 -19.37 6.50
N ASN A 273 -24.25 -19.84 6.52
CA ASN A 273 -23.73 -20.85 5.62
C ASN A 273 -23.56 -22.17 6.37
N GLU A 274 -24.25 -23.21 5.91
CA GLU A 274 -24.16 -24.60 6.41
C GLU A 274 -22.70 -25.08 6.52
N TYR A 275 -21.85 -24.69 5.57
CA TYR A 275 -20.43 -25.08 5.50
C TYR A 275 -19.50 -24.10 6.28
N GLY A 276 -20.07 -23.26 7.14
CA GLY A 276 -19.34 -22.28 7.93
C GLY A 276 -18.45 -22.92 8.99
N LYS A 277 -17.12 -22.92 8.75
CA LYS A 277 -16.10 -23.22 9.77
C LYS A 277 -15.81 -21.99 10.65
N TRP A 278 -15.41 -22.22 11.89
CA TRP A 278 -14.82 -21.19 12.76
C TRP A 278 -13.38 -20.92 12.35
N ARG A 279 -13.05 -19.66 12.03
CA ARG A 279 -11.74 -19.23 11.50
C ARG A 279 -11.15 -18.06 12.29
N LEU A 280 -9.83 -18.02 12.42
CA LEU A 280 -9.12 -16.90 13.03
C LEU A 280 -9.29 -15.63 12.16
N HIS A 281 -9.81 -14.55 12.75
CA HIS A 281 -10.18 -13.32 12.03
C HIS A 281 -9.34 -12.09 12.38
N ASP A 282 -8.95 -11.93 13.64
CA ASP A 282 -8.16 -10.78 14.12
C ASP A 282 -7.56 -11.09 15.50
N LYS A 283 -6.65 -10.24 15.99
CA LYS A 283 -6.03 -10.33 17.31
C LYS A 283 -6.03 -8.97 18.01
N ILE A 284 -6.83 -8.84 19.07
CA ILE A 284 -6.90 -7.64 19.88
C ILE A 284 -5.64 -7.55 20.76
N ILE A 285 -4.90 -6.46 20.61
CA ILE A 285 -3.74 -6.10 21.43
C ILE A 285 -4.17 -4.93 22.34
N PRO A 286 -4.21 -5.10 23.68
CA PRO A 286 -4.53 -3.99 24.58
C PRO A 286 -3.35 -3.03 24.73
N ASP A 287 -3.64 -1.72 24.81
CA ASP A 287 -2.63 -0.65 24.91
C ASP A 287 -1.74 -0.74 26.16
N TRP A 288 -2.26 -1.38 27.23
CA TRP A 288 -1.52 -1.60 28.48
C TRP A 288 -0.58 -2.80 28.44
N LEU A 289 -0.54 -3.59 27.36
CA LEU A 289 0.38 -4.71 27.21
C LEU A 289 1.83 -4.19 27.14
N PRO A 290 2.80 -4.79 27.86
CA PRO A 290 4.20 -4.39 27.73
C PRO A 290 4.67 -4.55 26.28
N PRO A 291 5.54 -3.65 25.78
CA PRO A 291 6.01 -3.69 24.41
C PRO A 291 6.72 -5.01 24.11
N LYS A 292 6.53 -5.51 22.89
CA LYS A 292 7.21 -6.72 22.39
C LYS A 292 8.72 -6.53 22.49
N GLN A 293 9.45 -7.60 22.81
CA GLN A 293 10.91 -7.56 22.89
C GLN A 293 11.51 -7.00 21.59
N PRO A 294 12.56 -6.16 21.65
CA PRO A 294 13.17 -5.58 20.46
C PRO A 294 13.81 -6.66 19.56
N ALA A 295 14.08 -6.29 18.31
CA ALA A 295 14.97 -7.07 17.46
C ALA A 295 16.44 -6.87 17.91
N LEU A 296 17.31 -7.82 17.59
CA LEU A 296 18.76 -7.71 17.85
C LEU A 296 19.47 -6.72 16.91
N ILE A 297 18.76 -6.18 15.92
CA ILE A 297 19.30 -5.33 14.85
C ILE A 297 18.96 -3.87 15.15
N THR A 298 19.97 -3.02 15.24
CA THR A 298 19.82 -1.56 15.27
C THR A 298 19.45 -1.02 13.90
N TYR A 299 18.52 -0.07 13.84
CA TYR A 299 18.20 0.68 12.63
C TYR A 299 18.53 2.16 12.83
N LYS A 300 18.91 2.85 11.74
CA LYS A 300 18.95 4.32 11.71
C LYS A 300 17.60 4.81 11.19
N LEU A 301 16.92 5.68 11.95
CA LEU A 301 15.83 6.47 11.40
C LEU A 301 16.44 7.47 10.40
N ILE A 302 15.93 7.45 9.17
CA ILE A 302 16.13 8.57 8.25
C ILE A 302 14.94 9.48 8.51
N GLU A 303 15.21 10.64 9.09
CA GLU A 303 14.26 11.75 9.04
C GLU A 303 14.24 12.22 7.58
N ASP A 304 13.10 12.06 6.91
CA ASP A 304 12.92 12.61 5.58
C ASP A 304 13.17 14.12 5.66
N ALA A 305 14.11 14.62 4.87
CA ALA A 305 14.46 16.03 4.88
C ALA A 305 13.19 16.85 4.60
N ALA A 306 12.80 17.69 5.56
CA ALA A 306 11.64 18.56 5.41
C ALA A 306 11.80 19.34 4.10
N PRO A 307 10.77 19.38 3.23
CA PRO A 307 10.91 20.00 1.91
C PRO A 307 11.39 21.43 2.08
N GLU A 308 12.58 21.71 1.55
CA GLU A 308 13.19 23.03 1.62
C GLU A 308 12.18 24.04 1.07
N GLN A 309 11.82 25.04 1.88
CA GLN A 309 10.84 26.04 1.49
C GLN A 309 11.47 26.90 0.39
N ILE A 310 11.16 26.58 -0.87
CA ILE A 310 11.59 27.37 -2.02
C ILE A 310 10.95 28.76 -1.86
N ASP A 311 11.77 29.76 -1.57
CA ASP A 311 11.32 31.10 -1.24
C ASP A 311 10.47 31.71 -2.37
N ALA A 312 9.18 31.95 -2.10
CA ALA A 312 8.23 32.55 -3.03
C ALA A 312 8.59 33.98 -3.50
N GLY A 313 9.71 34.52 -3.03
CA GLY A 313 10.30 35.80 -3.45
C GLY A 313 11.03 35.77 -4.81
N GLU A 314 11.21 34.61 -5.45
CA GLU A 314 11.82 34.52 -6.78
C GLU A 314 10.77 34.43 -7.91
N GLU A 315 9.77 33.56 -7.79
CA GLU A 315 8.68 33.45 -8.79
C GLU A 315 7.93 34.78 -8.97
N THR A 316 7.68 35.49 -7.87
CA THR A 316 7.02 36.80 -7.85
C THR A 316 7.84 37.93 -8.48
N LYS A 317 9.12 37.71 -8.79
CA LYS A 317 9.94 38.62 -9.63
C LYS A 317 9.83 38.25 -11.11
N GLN A 318 9.95 36.96 -11.44
CA GLN A 318 9.88 36.47 -12.82
C GLN A 318 8.53 36.77 -13.48
N LEU A 319 7.42 36.61 -12.74
CA LEU A 319 6.08 36.98 -13.21
C LEU A 319 5.97 38.48 -13.57
N LYS A 320 6.52 39.37 -12.73
CA LYS A 320 6.47 40.84 -12.94
C LYS A 320 7.37 41.34 -14.08
N GLU A 321 8.38 40.59 -14.48
CA GLU A 321 9.13 40.85 -15.72
C GLU A 321 8.43 40.29 -16.98
N GLY A 322 7.53 39.31 -16.83
CA GLY A 322 6.67 38.80 -17.90
C GLY A 322 5.58 39.80 -18.27
N GLU A 323 4.81 40.26 -17.27
CA GLU A 323 3.67 41.18 -17.47
C GLU A 323 4.11 42.49 -18.17
N LYS A 324 5.22 43.09 -17.72
CA LYS A 324 5.79 44.32 -18.32
C LYS A 324 6.22 44.21 -19.79
N LYS A 325 6.28 43.01 -20.36
CA LYS A 325 6.58 42.79 -21.79
C LYS A 325 5.33 42.60 -22.65
N LEU A 326 4.15 42.47 -22.05
CA LEU A 326 2.88 42.27 -22.76
C LEU A 326 2.15 43.61 -22.97
N ASP A 327 2.08 44.47 -21.96
CA ASP A 327 1.40 45.78 -22.05
C ASP A 327 2.02 46.73 -23.10
N ALA A 328 3.31 46.54 -23.43
CA ALA A 328 4.01 47.34 -24.44
C ALA A 328 3.63 47.00 -25.90
N GLY A 329 2.68 46.07 -26.13
CA GLY A 329 2.36 45.53 -27.45
C GLY A 329 0.95 45.80 -27.98
N SER A 330 0.07 46.50 -27.25
CA SER A 330 -1.38 46.48 -27.49
C SER A 330 -2.08 47.84 -27.70
N GLU A 331 -1.34 48.94 -27.93
CA GLU A 331 -1.93 50.26 -28.23
C GLU A 331 -2.19 50.50 -29.74
N ALA A 332 -2.96 49.63 -30.41
CA ALA A 332 -3.26 49.79 -31.84
C ALA A 332 -4.54 49.12 -32.39
N GLU A 333 -5.71 49.27 -31.75
CA GLU A 333 -7.02 49.34 -32.46
C GLU A 333 -8.19 49.77 -31.53
N GLN A 334 -9.07 50.64 -32.01
CA GLN A 334 -10.33 51.05 -31.35
C GLN A 334 -11.41 51.41 -32.38
N LEU A 335 -12.66 51.55 -31.89
CA LEU A 335 -13.92 52.00 -32.53
C LEU A 335 -14.89 50.88 -32.96
N PRO A 336 -16.23 51.09 -32.89
CA PRO A 336 -16.92 51.68 -31.74
C PRO A 336 -18.22 50.95 -31.33
N VAL A 337 -18.75 51.39 -30.18
CA VAL A 337 -19.95 50.90 -29.47
C VAL A 337 -21.26 51.00 -30.28
N SER A 338 -22.16 50.03 -30.07
CA SER A 338 -23.62 50.29 -30.04
C SER A 338 -24.24 49.56 -28.83
N ALA A 339 -25.27 50.13 -28.21
CA ALA A 339 -25.80 49.64 -26.94
C ALA A 339 -27.34 49.70 -26.89
N THR A 340 -27.93 48.72 -26.20
CA THR A 340 -29.32 48.77 -25.71
C THR A 340 -29.37 48.26 -24.28
N THR A 341 -30.00 49.04 -23.41
CA THR A 341 -30.24 48.71 -21.99
C THR A 341 -31.65 48.18 -21.81
N GLU A 342 -31.82 47.19 -20.93
CA GLU A 342 -33.05 47.12 -20.13
C GLU A 342 -32.75 46.53 -18.73
N LYS A 343 -33.56 46.92 -17.74
CA LYS A 343 -33.36 46.57 -16.32
C LYS A 343 -34.52 45.73 -15.81
N ALA A 344 -34.21 44.62 -15.16
CA ALA A 344 -35.12 43.97 -14.21
C ALA A 344 -34.31 43.50 -12.99
N ALA A 345 -34.82 43.75 -11.78
CA ALA A 345 -34.16 43.36 -10.54
C ALA A 345 -35.16 42.63 -9.64
N ALA A 346 -34.74 41.48 -9.10
CA ALA A 346 -35.47 40.74 -8.07
C ALA A 346 -34.48 40.23 -7.02
N LYS A 347 -34.85 40.35 -5.73
CA LYS A 347 -34.07 39.83 -4.60
C LYS A 347 -34.50 38.39 -4.27
N PRO A 348 -33.63 37.58 -3.63
CA PRO A 348 -33.96 36.21 -3.26
C PRO A 348 -34.95 36.17 -2.08
N ASN A 349 -35.85 35.19 -2.11
CA ASN A 349 -36.61 34.76 -0.94
C ASN A 349 -36.02 33.46 -0.39
N ALA A 350 -35.98 33.33 0.93
CA ALA A 350 -35.61 32.11 1.63
C ALA A 350 -36.75 31.67 2.56
N THR A 351 -37.22 30.44 2.40
CA THR A 351 -38.00 29.72 3.41
C THR A 351 -37.69 28.23 3.30
N ALA A 352 -37.73 27.52 4.43
CA ALA A 352 -37.54 26.08 4.48
C ALA A 352 -38.83 25.31 4.14
N ILE A 353 -38.66 24.06 3.69
CA ILE A 353 -39.10 22.84 4.39
C ILE A 353 -37.93 21.85 4.30
#